data_AF-A0A934HNH9-F1
#
_entry.id   AF-A0A934HNH9-F1
#
_cell.length_a   1.000
_cell.length_b   1.000
_cell.length_c   1.000
_cell.angle_alpha   90.00
_cell.angle_beta   90.00
_cell.angle_gamma   90.00
#
_symmetry.space_group_name_H-M   'P 1'
#
loop_
_entity.id
_entity.type
_entity.pdbx_description
1 polymer ?
#
loop_
_entity_poly.entity_id
_entity_poly.type
_entity_poly.pdbx_seq_one_letter_code
_entity_poly.pdbx_strand_id
1 'polypeptide(L)' 'MAKKLNEKCSCGSGKKYGECCGKNEKCSCGSGKKASECCYKPAGKSC' A
#
# COMPACT_ATOMS: atom_id res chain seq x y z
N MET A 1 1.26 -4.38 -15.56
CA MET A 1 0.59 -3.09 -15.26
C MET A 1 0.32 -3.03 -13.76
N ALA A 2 1.18 -2.38 -12.99
CA ALA A 2 1.14 -2.43 -11.53
C ALA A 2 0.25 -1.30 -10.96
N LYS A 3 -1.05 -1.42 -11.22
CA LYS A 3 -2.08 -0.42 -10.94
C LYS A 3 -3.09 -1.09 -10.02
N LYS A 4 -2.98 -0.93 -8.69
CA LYS A 4 -3.83 0.03 -7.96
C LYS A 4 -3.28 0.43 -6.58
N LEU A 5 -2.04 0.11 -6.21
CA LEU A 5 -1.54 0.39 -4.84
C LEU A 5 -1.45 1.89 -4.51
N ASN A 6 -1.19 2.76 -5.49
CA ASN A 6 -1.16 4.20 -5.30
C ASN A 6 -2.54 4.89 -5.38
N GLU A 7 -3.59 4.17 -5.80
CA GLU A 7 -4.92 4.75 -5.88
C GLU A 7 -5.55 4.85 -4.49
N LYS A 8 -6.51 5.76 -4.30
CA LYS A 8 -7.27 5.83 -3.03
C LYS A 8 -8.06 4.54 -2.84
N CYS A 9 -8.06 4.01 -1.62
CA CYS A 9 -8.86 2.85 -1.28
C CYS A 9 -10.35 3.19 -1.35
N SER A 10 -11.10 2.47 -2.19
CA SER A 10 -12.56 2.59 -2.28
C SER A 10 -13.30 2.12 -1.02
N CYS A 11 -12.60 1.53 -0.05
CA CYS A 11 -13.11 1.08 1.23
C CYS A 11 -13.53 2.24 2.19
N GLY A 12 -13.42 3.50 1.76
CA GLY A 12 -13.84 4.65 2.57
C GLY A 12 -12.83 5.08 3.66
N SER A 13 -11.70 4.39 3.79
CA SER A 13 -10.69 4.72 4.82
C SER A 13 -9.87 5.98 4.53
N GLY A 14 -10.00 6.60 3.34
CA GLY A 14 -9.26 7.80 2.94
C GLY A 14 -7.76 7.59 2.65
N LYS A 15 -7.24 6.37 2.84
CA LYS A 15 -5.83 6.00 2.61
C LYS A 15 -5.62 5.46 1.19
N LYS A 16 -4.35 5.36 0.76
CA LYS A 16 -4.01 4.65 -0.47
C LYS A 16 -4.34 3.17 -0.34
N TYR A 17 -4.70 2.53 -1.44
CA TYR A 17 -5.07 1.12 -1.48
C TYR A 17 -3.92 0.25 -0.98
N GLY A 18 -2.67 0.53 -1.38
CA GLY A 18 -1.47 -0.16 -0.90
C GLY A 18 -1.15 0.06 0.59
N GLU A 19 -1.76 1.05 1.23
CA GLU A 19 -1.71 1.28 2.68
C GLU A 19 -2.92 0.66 3.41
N CYS A 20 -3.94 0.21 2.67
CA CYS A 20 -5.24 -0.16 3.21
C CYS A 20 -5.63 -1.61 2.86
N CYS A 21 -6.40 -1.83 1.79
CA CYS A 21 -6.79 -3.19 1.37
C CYS A 21 -5.64 -3.94 0.67
N GLY A 22 -4.86 -3.23 -0.14
CA GLY A 22 -3.69 -3.72 -0.87
C GLY A 22 -2.41 -3.80 -0.05
N LYS A 23 -2.46 -3.61 1.29
CA LYS A 23 -1.28 -3.64 2.17
C LYS A 23 -0.50 -4.95 2.10
N ASN A 24 -1.20 -6.07 1.92
CA ASN A 24 -0.61 -7.40 1.82
C ASN A 24 -0.16 -7.76 0.40
N GLU A 25 -0.46 -6.93 -0.60
CA GLU A 25 -0.04 -7.19 -1.97
C GLU A 25 1.44 -6.87 -2.16
N LYS A 26 2.05 -7.50 -3.16
CA LYS A 26 3.46 -7.28 -3.48
C LYS A 26 3.66 -5.87 -4.01
N CYS A 27 4.66 -5.17 -3.49
CA CYS A 27 4.97 -3.82 -3.91
C CYS A 27 5.39 -3.80 -5.39
N SER A 28 4.78 -2.90 -6.15
CA SER A 28 4.99 -2.73 -7.59
C SER A 28 6.39 -2.32 -8.01
N CYS A 29 7.24 -1.89 -7.06
CA CYS A 29 8.63 -1.49 -7.32
C CYS A 29 9.58 -2.68 -7.57
N GLY A 30 9.08 -3.92 -7.56
CA GLY A 30 9.90 -5.11 -7.81
C GLY A 30 10.78 -5.54 -6.64
N SER A 31 10.69 -4.87 -5.48
CA SER A 31 11.50 -5.19 -4.29
C SER A 31 11.12 -6.52 -3.60
N GLY A 32 10.09 -7.22 -4.04
CA GLY A 32 9.61 -8.47 -3.42
C GLY A 32 8.95 -8.32 -2.04
N LYS A 33 8.89 -7.10 -1.51
CA LYS A 33 8.28 -6.76 -0.22
C LYS A 33 6.79 -6.40 -0.38
N LYS A 34 6.02 -6.48 0.70
CA LYS A 34 4.61 -6.06 0.74
C LYS A 34 4.49 -4.55 0.52
N ALA A 35 3.39 -4.10 -0.07
CA ALA A 35 3.10 -2.70 -0.35
C ALA A 35 3.23 -1.86 0.94
N SER A 36 2.63 -2.33 2.03
CA SER A 36 2.67 -1.64 3.34
C SER A 36 4.00 -1.70 4.07
N GLU A 37 4.98 -2.42 3.53
CA GLU A 37 6.33 -2.50 4.09
C GLU A 37 7.39 -1.97 3.11
N CYS A 38 6.92 -1.31 2.05
CA CYS A 38 7.75 -0.77 0.98
C CYS A 38 7.30 0.65 0.65
N CYS A 39 6.95 0.93 -0.62
CA CYS A 39 6.57 2.28 -1.06
C CYS A 39 5.28 2.81 -0.45
N TYR A 40 4.44 1.94 0.11
CA TYR A 40 3.13 2.27 0.68
C TYR A 40 3.11 1.96 2.17
N LYS A 41 4.25 2.08 2.86
CA LYS A 41 4.30 1.95 4.32
C LYS A 41 3.61 3.15 4.96
N PRO A 42 2.60 2.96 5.82
CA PRO A 42 2.02 4.08 6.56
C PRO A 42 3.10 4.65 7.48
N ALA A 43 3.62 5.84 7.14
CA ALA A 43 4.69 6.52 7.86
C ALA A 43 4.24 7.11 9.22
N GLY A 44 3.38 6.41 9.97
CA GLY A 44 2.63 7.00 11.06
C GLY A 44 2.13 6.04 12.14
N LYS A 45 2.92 5.04 12.53
CA LYS A 45 2.84 4.50 13.90
C LYS A 45 4.16 3.83 14.30
N SER A 46 4.95 4.61 15.04
CA SER A 46 5.90 4.10 16.03
C SER A 46 5.10 3.28 17.06
N CYS A 47 5.47 2.02 17.23
CA CYS A 47 5.26 1.27 18.46
C CYS A 47 6.32 0.17 18.53
#